data_AF-A0A534KMC6-F1
#
_entry.id   AF-A0A534KMC6-F1
#
_cell.length_a   1.000
_cell.length_b   1.000
_cell.length_c   1.000
_cell.angle_alpha   90.00
_cell.angle_beta   90.00
_cell.angle_gamma   90.00
#
_symmetry.space_group_name_H-M   'P 1'
#
loop_
_entity.id
_entity.type
_entity.pdbx_description
1 polymer ?
#
loop_
_entity_poly.entity_id
_entity_poly.type
_entity_poly.pdbx_seq_one_letter_code
_entity_poly.pdbx_strand_id
1 'polypeptide(L)'
;MVFTFAKPVAASNRYWATGADVQINMIDHCGEDFTYPANTPFFIAHGWFTTEWTTNTPALDKRGFMAPTTYFEFRVDRVPQPSSMVAQYIPETDIKNKLFVTEFDQGMTGPHRLGALWFLDGSLVGGTFGEAVFQGACVSNVMFG
;
A
#
# COMPACT_ATOMS: atom_id res chain seq x y z
N MET A 1 1.04 20.78 -18.35
CA MET A 1 0.08 19.78 -17.86
C MET A 1 0.56 19.35 -16.49
N VAL A 2 -0.16 19.71 -15.43
CA VAL A 2 0.23 19.42 -14.04
C VAL A 2 -0.39 18.07 -13.69
N PHE A 3 0.45 17.07 -13.48
CA PHE A 3 0.04 15.71 -13.16
C PHE A 3 -0.41 15.66 -11.70
N THR A 4 -1.69 15.38 -11.47
CA THR A 4 -2.24 15.09 -10.15
C THR A 4 -1.83 13.66 -9.77
N PHE A 5 -0.59 13.51 -9.30
CA PHE A 5 -0.06 12.20 -8.91
C PHE A 5 -0.91 11.57 -7.80
N ALA A 6 -1.19 10.28 -8.00
CA ALA A 6 -1.68 9.36 -6.98
C ALA A 6 -0.88 9.57 -5.69
N LYS A 7 -1.53 10.12 -4.66
CA LYS A 7 -0.90 10.14 -3.34
C LYS A 7 -0.78 8.69 -2.86
N PRO A 8 0.33 8.28 -2.23
CA PRO A 8 0.36 7.04 -1.48
C PRO A 8 -0.75 7.14 -0.44
N VAL A 9 -1.70 6.22 -0.51
CA VAL A 9 -2.90 6.29 0.32
C VAL A 9 -2.96 5.04 1.14
N ALA A 10 -3.01 5.22 2.44
CA ALA A 10 -3.59 4.24 3.32
C ALA A 10 -5.06 4.19 2.96
N ALA A 11 -5.50 3.09 2.35
CA ALA A 11 -6.93 2.90 2.12
C ALA A 11 -7.59 2.66 3.48
N SER A 12 -7.88 3.75 4.18
CA SER A 12 -8.86 3.79 5.24
C SER A 12 -10.23 3.71 4.56
N ASN A 13 -10.69 2.49 4.29
CA ASN A 13 -12.10 2.15 4.38
C ASN A 13 -12.25 0.64 4.29
N ARG A 14 -12.69 0.07 5.42
CA ARG A 14 -13.13 -1.31 5.64
C ARG A 14 -13.71 -1.97 4.38
N TYR A 15 -13.26 -3.17 4.05
CA TYR A 15 -14.13 -4.34 3.85
C TYR A 15 -13.35 -5.67 3.89
N TRP A 16 -13.99 -6.63 4.55
CA TRP A 16 -13.59 -7.96 5.05
C TRP A 16 -12.80 -8.91 4.13
N ALA A 17 -11.85 -9.65 4.72
CA ALA A 17 -11.56 -11.06 4.35
C ALA A 17 -10.78 -11.90 5.39
N THR A 18 -10.22 -11.35 6.47
CA THR A 18 -8.98 -11.93 7.02
C THR A 18 -9.08 -12.47 8.46
N GLY A 19 -10.10 -12.08 9.22
CA GLY A 19 -10.20 -12.47 10.64
C GLY A 19 -9.34 -11.63 11.60
N ALA A 20 -8.55 -10.69 11.09
CA ALA A 20 -7.85 -9.66 11.87
C ALA A 20 -8.62 -8.33 11.84
N ASP A 21 -8.94 -7.76 13.01
CA ASP A 21 -9.85 -6.60 13.13
C ASP A 21 -9.15 -5.24 12.97
N VAL A 22 -7.82 -5.19 12.94
CA VAL A 22 -7.06 -3.94 13.06
C VAL A 22 -6.06 -3.76 11.91
N GLN A 23 -6.16 -2.63 11.23
CA GLN A 23 -5.19 -2.18 10.24
C GLN A 23 -4.07 -1.39 10.94
N ILE A 24 -2.82 -1.72 10.67
CA ILE A 24 -1.70 -0.83 10.96
C ILE A 24 -1.44 0.04 9.72
N ASN A 25 -1.58 1.36 9.88
CA ASN A 25 -1.34 2.33 8.81
C ASN A 25 0.12 2.81 8.89
N MET A 26 0.95 2.37 7.94
CA MET A 26 2.37 2.71 7.89
C MET A 26 2.65 4.16 7.49
N ILE A 27 1.71 4.84 6.84
CA ILE A 27 1.85 6.25 6.47
C ILE A 27 1.59 7.13 7.69
N ASP A 28 0.55 6.83 8.46
CA ASP A 28 0.21 7.61 9.66
C ASP A 28 1.28 7.46 10.75
N HIS A 29 1.93 6.30 10.83
CA HIS A 29 3.01 6.04 11.80
C HIS A 29 4.42 6.21 11.22
N CYS A 30 4.55 6.90 10.09
CA CYS A 30 5.83 7.00 9.37
C CYS A 30 6.90 7.72 10.19
N GLY A 31 7.95 7.01 10.58
CA GLY A 31 9.04 7.54 11.42
C GLY A 31 8.72 7.57 12.93
N GLU A 32 7.59 7.00 13.33
CA GLU A 32 7.17 6.94 14.73
C GLU A 32 7.55 5.60 15.37
N ASP A 33 7.82 5.66 16.67
CA ASP A 33 7.89 4.50 17.53
C ASP A 33 6.53 4.33 18.22
N PHE A 34 5.90 3.17 18.07
CA PHE A 34 4.60 2.90 18.68
C PHE A 34 4.50 1.50 19.29
N THR A 35 3.54 1.33 20.19
CA THR A 35 3.28 0.04 20.84
C THR A 35 1.99 -0.55 20.29
N TYR A 36 2.02 -1.85 20.07
CA TYR A 36 0.86 -2.64 19.66
C TYR A 36 0.70 -3.84 20.60
N PRO A 37 -0.52 -4.27 20.95
CA PRO A 37 -0.68 -5.41 21.83
C PRO A 37 -0.05 -6.70 21.28
N ALA A 38 0.70 -7.41 22.11
CA ALA A 38 1.30 -8.70 21.74
C ALA A 38 0.25 -9.72 21.28
N ASN A 39 0.62 -10.57 20.30
CA ASN A 39 -0.22 -11.65 19.75
C ASN A 39 -1.61 -11.21 19.25
N THR A 40 -1.80 -9.92 18.98
CA THR A 40 -3.06 -9.41 18.45
C THR A 40 -3.04 -9.47 16.93
N PRO A 41 -4.05 -10.09 16.29
CA PRO A 41 -4.13 -10.16 14.84
C PRO A 41 -4.18 -8.76 14.22
N PHE A 42 -3.40 -8.53 13.16
CA PHE A 42 -3.43 -7.27 12.42
C PHE A 42 -3.18 -7.50 10.92
N PHE A 43 -3.43 -6.46 10.13
CA PHE A 43 -3.06 -6.45 8.72
C PHE A 43 -2.47 -5.11 8.29
N ILE A 44 -1.75 -5.16 7.17
CA ILE A 44 -1.20 -4.00 6.46
C ILE A 44 -1.86 -3.95 5.10
N ALA A 45 -2.47 -2.82 4.73
CA ALA A 45 -3.08 -2.63 3.42
C ALA A 45 -2.71 -1.25 2.85
N HIS A 46 -1.79 -1.25 1.90
CA HIS A 46 -1.32 -0.03 1.23
C HIS A 46 -1.20 -0.24 -0.27
N GLY A 47 -1.20 0.86 -1.01
CA GLY A 47 -0.96 0.84 -2.43
C GLY A 47 -1.29 2.20 -3.04
N TRP A 48 -2.05 2.16 -4.12
CA TRP A 48 -2.31 3.31 -4.97
C TRP A 48 -3.79 3.44 -5.26
N PHE A 49 -4.26 4.68 -5.41
CA PHE A 49 -5.55 4.96 -6.06
C PHE A 49 -5.40 6.02 -7.14
N THR A 50 -6.33 6.00 -8.09
CA THR A 50 -6.59 7.12 -8.99
C THR A 50 -8.08 7.42 -9.01
N THR A 51 -8.42 8.70 -9.14
CA THR A 51 -9.79 9.17 -9.39
C THR A 51 -10.01 9.28 -10.89
N GLU A 52 -11.27 9.49 -11.30
CA GLU A 52 -11.63 9.69 -12.70
C GLU A 52 -11.18 8.54 -13.60
N TRP A 53 -11.27 7.31 -13.08
CA TRP A 53 -10.75 6.12 -13.74
C TRP A 53 -11.39 5.92 -15.11
N THR A 54 -12.71 6.03 -15.22
CA THR A 54 -13.40 5.81 -16.50
C THR A 54 -13.40 7.06 -17.38
N THR A 55 -13.47 8.23 -16.76
CA THR A 55 -13.76 9.50 -17.42
C THR A 55 -12.51 10.18 -18.01
N ASN A 56 -11.45 10.36 -17.21
CA ASN A 56 -10.30 11.19 -17.62
C ASN A 56 -8.96 10.47 -17.61
N THR A 57 -8.83 9.33 -16.94
CA THR A 57 -7.55 8.60 -16.90
C THR A 57 -7.21 8.02 -18.28
N PRO A 58 -6.10 8.43 -18.92
CA PRO A 58 -5.67 7.91 -20.22
C PRO A 58 -5.41 6.39 -20.22
N ALA A 59 -5.57 5.74 -21.37
CA ALA A 59 -5.34 4.30 -21.49
C ALA A 59 -3.91 3.86 -21.14
N LEU A 60 -2.91 4.70 -21.45
CA LEU A 60 -1.51 4.45 -21.09
C LEU A 60 -1.30 4.51 -19.57
N ASP A 61 -1.94 5.47 -18.89
CA ASP A 61 -1.83 5.61 -17.44
C ASP A 61 -2.56 4.47 -16.72
N LYS A 62 -3.70 4.03 -17.24
CA LYS A 62 -4.38 2.80 -16.79
C LYS A 62 -3.46 1.59 -16.86
N ARG A 63 -2.70 1.48 -17.95
CA ARG A 63 -1.75 0.39 -18.18
C ARG A 63 -0.59 0.44 -17.17
N GLY A 64 0.02 1.61 -16.96
CA GLY A 64 1.09 1.79 -15.96
C GLY A 64 0.59 1.53 -14.52
N PHE A 65 -0.59 2.03 -14.17
CA PHE A 65 -1.20 1.84 -12.85
C PHE A 65 -1.43 0.34 -12.56
N MET A 66 -1.95 -0.40 -13.53
CA MET A 66 -2.21 -1.83 -13.38
C MET A 66 -0.95 -2.70 -13.55
N ALA A 67 0.16 -2.17 -14.05
CA ALA A 67 1.39 -2.94 -14.27
C ALA A 67 1.99 -3.52 -12.97
N PRO A 68 2.64 -4.70 -13.00
CA PRO A 68 3.27 -5.30 -11.82
C PRO A 68 4.32 -4.42 -11.13
N THR A 69 4.90 -3.49 -11.87
CA THR A 69 5.88 -2.47 -11.45
C THR A 69 5.30 -1.31 -10.64
N THR A 70 3.98 -1.14 -10.66
CA THR A 70 3.25 -0.31 -9.71
C THR A 70 2.83 -1.18 -8.52
N TYR A 71 3.60 -1.15 -7.43
CA TYR A 71 3.38 -2.03 -6.28
C TYR A 71 3.77 -1.40 -4.94
N PHE A 72 3.38 -2.09 -3.87
CA PHE A 72 3.77 -1.81 -2.50
C PHE A 72 4.50 -3.02 -1.93
N GLU A 73 5.59 -2.79 -1.22
CA GLU A 73 6.35 -3.82 -0.53
C GLU A 73 6.38 -3.54 0.96
N PHE A 74 5.81 -4.46 1.73
CA PHE A 74 5.91 -4.47 3.18
C PHE A 74 7.11 -5.31 3.62
N ARG A 75 7.83 -4.83 4.64
CA ARG A 75 8.96 -5.51 5.25
C ARG A 75 8.81 -5.56 6.76
N VAL A 76 9.18 -6.70 7.34
CA VAL A 76 9.41 -6.86 8.78
C VAL A 76 10.89 -7.14 8.96
N ASP A 77 11.57 -6.33 9.76
CA ASP A 77 13.01 -6.50 10.05
C ASP A 77 13.86 -6.61 8.79
N ARG A 78 13.51 -5.78 7.78
CA ARG A 78 14.11 -5.73 6.43
C ARG A 78 13.79 -6.92 5.52
N VAL A 79 13.01 -7.89 5.98
CA VAL A 79 12.55 -9.05 5.19
C VAL A 79 11.22 -8.73 4.52
N PRO A 80 11.14 -8.77 3.18
CA PRO A 80 9.89 -8.61 2.44
C PRO A 80 8.86 -9.65 2.87
N GLN A 81 7.61 -9.20 3.04
CA GLN A 81 6.49 -10.04 3.41
C GLN A 81 5.61 -10.33 2.18
N PRO A 82 5.04 -11.54 2.09
CA PRO A 82 4.11 -11.87 1.02
C PRO A 82 2.86 -11.00 1.14
N SER A 83 2.34 -10.53 0.00
CA SER A 83 1.11 -9.75 -0.04
C SER A 83 0.18 -10.19 -1.15
N SER A 84 -1.12 -10.03 -0.91
CA SER A 84 -2.18 -10.27 -1.88
C SER A 84 -2.56 -8.95 -2.55
N MET A 85 -2.54 -8.92 -3.88
CA MET A 85 -2.99 -7.74 -4.64
C MET A 85 -4.51 -7.72 -4.76
N VAL A 86 -5.12 -6.61 -4.34
CA VAL A 86 -6.56 -6.34 -4.50
C VAL A 86 -6.73 -5.11 -5.38
N ALA A 87 -7.35 -5.27 -6.56
CA ALA A 87 -7.64 -4.16 -7.46
C ALA A 87 -9.15 -3.97 -7.62
N GLN A 88 -9.68 -2.86 -7.11
CA GLN A 88 -11.11 -2.59 -7.06
C GLN A 88 -11.44 -1.29 -7.79
N TYR A 89 -12.56 -1.27 -8.49
CA TYR A 89 -13.16 -0.05 -9.01
C TYR A 89 -14.41 0.27 -8.19
N ILE A 90 -14.56 1.54 -7.78
CA ILE A 90 -15.70 2.08 -7.02
C ILE A 90 -16.47 3.01 -7.97
N PRO A 91 -17.57 2.54 -8.59
CA PRO A 91 -18.28 3.30 -9.61
C PRO A 91 -18.84 4.63 -9.11
N GLU A 92 -19.29 4.69 -7.86
CA GLU A 92 -19.97 5.86 -7.28
C GLU A 92 -19.05 7.08 -7.19
N THR A 93 -17.73 6.86 -7.07
CA THR A 93 -16.71 7.90 -6.95
C THR A 93 -15.72 7.92 -8.11
N ASP A 94 -15.91 7.07 -9.11
CA ASP A 94 -14.98 6.82 -10.22
C ASP A 94 -13.53 6.57 -9.77
N ILE A 95 -13.36 5.88 -8.63
CA ILE A 95 -12.05 5.58 -8.03
C ILE A 95 -11.61 4.17 -8.41
N LYS A 96 -10.35 4.03 -8.85
CA LYS A 96 -9.68 2.74 -8.99
C LYS A 96 -8.60 2.61 -7.93
N ASN A 97 -8.69 1.57 -7.13
CA ASN A 97 -7.71 1.20 -6.12
C ASN A 97 -6.89 0.00 -6.58
N LYS A 98 -5.63 -0.03 -6.16
CA LYS A 98 -4.73 -1.17 -6.25
C LYS A 98 -3.96 -1.28 -4.93
N LEU A 99 -4.38 -2.20 -4.09
CA LEU A 99 -3.89 -2.41 -2.73
C LEU A 99 -3.11 -3.72 -2.66
N PHE A 100 -2.17 -3.77 -1.73
CA PHE A 100 -1.36 -4.94 -1.41
C PHE A 100 -1.55 -5.19 0.08
N VAL A 101 -2.10 -6.36 0.39
CA VAL A 101 -2.54 -6.72 1.74
C VAL A 101 -1.62 -7.81 2.30
N THR A 102 -1.08 -7.58 3.49
CA THR A 102 -0.33 -8.58 4.26
C THR A 102 -1.04 -8.79 5.59
N GLU A 103 -1.23 -10.05 5.98
CA GLU A 103 -2.01 -10.44 7.16
C GLU A 103 -1.12 -11.18 8.17
N PHE A 104 -1.37 -10.91 9.45
CA PHE A 104 -0.68 -11.50 10.58
C PHE A 104 -1.73 -12.02 11.57
N ASP A 105 -2.35 -13.16 11.26
CA ASP A 105 -3.49 -13.71 12.01
C ASP A 105 -3.14 -14.11 13.45
N GLN A 106 -1.85 -14.32 13.74
CA GLN A 106 -1.35 -14.63 15.09
C GLN A 106 -0.69 -13.41 15.76
N GLY A 107 -0.68 -12.26 15.10
CA GLY A 107 0.06 -11.08 15.54
C GLY A 107 1.57 -11.30 15.58
N MET A 108 2.25 -10.48 16.39
CA MET A 108 3.70 -10.54 16.62
C MET A 108 4.00 -10.31 18.10
N THR A 109 5.26 -10.50 18.52
CA THR A 109 5.72 -10.24 19.89
C THR A 109 7.12 -9.64 19.88
N GLY A 110 7.39 -8.74 20.83
CA GLY A 110 8.67 -8.08 20.95
C GLY A 110 8.87 -6.92 19.95
N PRO A 111 10.10 -6.38 19.89
CA PRO A 111 10.41 -5.24 19.04
C PRO A 111 10.60 -5.66 17.58
N HIS A 112 9.96 -4.95 16.66
CA HIS A 112 10.09 -5.14 15.23
C HIS A 112 10.26 -3.80 14.52
N ARG A 113 10.98 -3.82 13.40
CA ARG A 113 11.05 -2.69 12.47
C ARG A 113 10.15 -2.95 11.28
N LEU A 114 9.05 -2.23 11.20
CA LEU A 114 8.14 -2.28 10.06
C LEU A 114 8.62 -1.32 8.98
N GLY A 115 8.71 -1.81 7.74
CA GLY A 115 9.13 -1.05 6.57
C GLY A 115 8.07 -1.11 5.47
N ALA A 116 7.82 0.03 4.84
CA ALA A 116 6.79 0.21 3.84
C ALA A 116 7.41 0.95 2.65
N LEU A 117 7.39 0.35 1.47
CA LEU A 117 8.03 0.88 0.26
C LEU A 117 7.03 0.97 -0.89
N TRP A 118 7.00 2.11 -1.57
CA TRP A 118 6.09 2.37 -2.68
C TRP A 118 6.84 2.52 -4.00
N PHE A 119 6.37 1.81 -5.01
CA PHE A 119 6.90 1.84 -6.37
C PHE A 119 5.78 2.11 -7.38
N LEU A 120 6.10 2.88 -8.42
CA LEU A 120 5.23 3.14 -9.58
C LEU A 120 5.91 2.67 -10.86
N ASP A 121 5.11 2.31 -11.85
CA ASP A 121 5.62 2.11 -13.21
C ASP A 121 6.19 3.42 -13.76
N GLY A 122 7.35 3.32 -14.40
CA GLY A 122 8.09 4.45 -14.95
C GLY A 122 7.27 5.25 -15.96
N SER A 123 6.36 4.62 -16.71
CA SER A 123 5.53 5.34 -17.68
C SER A 123 4.63 6.40 -17.03
N LEU A 124 4.29 6.24 -15.75
CA LEU A 124 3.44 7.17 -15.02
C LEU A 124 4.17 8.45 -14.61
N VAL A 125 5.50 8.43 -14.62
CA VAL A 125 6.37 9.55 -14.22
C VAL A 125 7.26 10.05 -15.38
N GLY A 126 6.91 9.70 -16.61
CA GLY A 126 7.66 10.10 -17.82
C GLY A 126 8.88 9.22 -18.13
N GLY A 127 9.04 8.10 -17.46
CA GLY A 127 10.06 7.07 -17.72
C GLY A 127 9.54 5.92 -18.61
N THR A 128 10.21 4.78 -18.53
CA THR A 128 9.92 3.60 -19.35
C THR A 128 8.80 2.75 -18.76
N PHE A 129 7.89 2.27 -19.61
CA PHE A 129 6.90 1.27 -19.21
C PHE A 129 7.57 -0.06 -18.83
N GLY A 130 7.17 -0.67 -17.72
CA GLY A 130 7.71 -1.94 -17.24
C GLY A 130 8.97 -1.79 -16.38
N GLU A 131 9.37 -0.56 -16.05
CA GLU A 131 10.43 -0.28 -15.07
C GLU A 131 9.80 0.27 -13.78
N ALA A 132 10.15 -0.27 -12.62
CA ALA A 132 9.66 0.24 -11.35
C ALA A 132 10.51 1.43 -10.88
N VAL A 133 9.84 2.52 -10.51
CA VAL A 133 10.45 3.74 -9.95
C VAL A 133 10.04 3.86 -8.49
N PHE A 134 11.02 4.02 -7.62
CA PHE A 134 10.80 4.26 -6.20
C PHE A 134 10.12 5.62 -5.96
N GLN A 135 9.05 5.62 -5.17
CA GLN A 135 8.28 6.82 -4.84
C GLN A 135 8.43 7.26 -3.38
N GLY A 136 8.63 6.31 -2.46
CA GLY A 136 8.71 6.65 -1.05
C GLY A 136 8.89 5.43 -0.16
N ALA A 137 9.31 5.72 1.07
CA ALA A 137 9.50 4.74 2.12
C ALA A 137 9.02 5.29 3.45
N CYS A 138 8.46 4.41 4.27
CA CYS A 138 8.18 4.64 5.68
C CYS A 138 8.77 3.51 6.50
N VAL A 139 9.28 3.87 7.67
CA VAL A 139 9.84 2.94 8.63
C VAL A 139 9.34 3.34 10.00
N SER A 140 8.90 2.36 10.77
CA SER A 140 8.42 2.56 12.14
C SER A 140 9.00 1.46 13.02
N ASN A 141 9.40 1.78 14.25
CA ASN A 141 9.73 0.75 15.22
C ASN A 141 8.48 0.46 16.05
N VAL A 142 8.15 -0.82 16.18
CA VAL A 142 6.93 -1.27 16.82
C VAL A 142 7.29 -2.23 17.93
N MET A 143 6.84 -1.92 19.15
CA MET A 143 6.90 -2.87 20.25
C MET A 143 5.59 -3.63 20.32
N PHE A 144 5.62 -4.95 20.12
CA PHE A 144 4.48 -5.83 20.31
C PHE A 144 4.50 -6.40 21.74
N GLY A 145 3.77 -5.78 22.66
CA GLY A 145 3.89 -6.00 24.11
C GLY A 145 2.60 -5.88 24.90
#